data_AF-A0A1B3SKY2-F1
#
_entry.id   AF-A0A1B3SKY2-F1
#
_cell.length_a   1.000
_cell.length_b   1.000
_cell.length_c   1.000
_cell.angle_alpha   90.00
_cell.angle_beta   90.00
_cell.angle_gamma   90.00
#
_symmetry.space_group_name_H-M   'P 1'
#
loop_
_entity.id
_entity.type
_entity.pdbx_description
1 polymer ?
#
loop_
_entity_poly.entity_id
_entity_poly.type
_entity_poly.pdbx_seq_one_letter_code
_entity_poly.pdbx_strand_id
1 'polypeptide(L)' 'MGQIVQVTITNIVNFGAFCDAVIDGKSYKGLIHISEITDGYVSDVADHLSVGQKLDGYVISIDEPKSQAKISLKRV' A
#
# COMPACT_ATOMS: atom_id res chain seq x y z
N MET A 1 -10.06 7.24 -12.81
CA MET A 1 -8.65 7.13 -13.25
C MET A 1 -7.85 6.75 -12.02
N GLY A 2 -7.07 5.67 -12.07
CA GLY A 2 -6.25 5.28 -10.92
C GLY A 2 -5.13 6.31 -10.74
N GLN A 3 -4.99 6.80 -9.52
CA GLN A 3 -4.10 7.88 -9.17
C GLN A 3 -2.92 7.31 -8.39
N ILE A 4 -1.72 7.78 -8.71
CA ILE A 4 -0.55 7.56 -7.88
C ILE A 4 -0.67 8.50 -6.68
N VAL A 5 -0.69 7.93 -5.49
CA VAL A 5 -0.78 8.70 -4.24
C VAL A 5 0.37 8.30 -3.34
N GLN A 6 0.82 9.26 -2.54
CA GLN A 6 1.87 8.99 -1.57
C GLN A 6 1.28 8.20 -0.39
N VAL A 7 1.87 7.04 -0.12
CA VAL A 7 1.48 6.16 0.98
C VAL A 7 2.61 6.03 1.96
N THR A 8 2.28 5.94 3.25
CA THR A 8 3.26 5.71 4.32
C THR A 8 3.00 4.35 4.93
N ILE A 9 3.98 3.46 4.94
CA ILE A 9 3.83 2.15 5.58
C ILE A 9 3.67 2.35 7.09
N THR A 10 2.58 1.85 7.66
CA THR A 10 2.32 1.96 9.10
C THR A 10 2.48 0.63 9.80
N ASN A 11 2.30 -0.49 9.09
CA ASN A 11 2.52 -1.82 9.66
C ASN A 11 2.88 -2.84 8.59
N ILE A 12 3.66 -3.86 8.96
CA ILE A 12 4.06 -4.93 8.05
C ILE A 12 3.61 -6.25 8.65
N VAL A 13 3.06 -7.14 7.83
CA VAL A 13 2.56 -8.45 8.25
C VAL A 13 3.06 -9.54 7.29
N ASN A 14 3.06 -10.80 7.71
CA ASN A 14 3.60 -11.89 6.88
C ASN A 14 2.96 -12.05 5.49
N PHE A 15 1.72 -11.57 5.30
CA PHE A 15 1.00 -11.67 4.02
C PHE A 15 0.88 -10.33 3.28
N GLY A 16 1.56 -9.26 3.73
CA GLY A 16 1.49 -7.95 3.08
C GLY A 16 1.97 -6.79 3.95
N ALA A 17 1.59 -5.57 3.58
CA ALA A 17 1.89 -4.37 4.35
C ALA A 17 0.68 -3.45 4.41
N PHE A 18 0.42 -2.89 5.59
CA PHE A 18 -0.53 -1.82 5.78
C PHE A 18 0.17 -0.48 5.61
N CYS A 19 -0.49 0.42 4.91
CA CYS A 19 -0.04 1.78 4.70
C CYS A 19 -1.20 2.75 4.88
N ASP A 20 -0.89 4.01 5.13
CA ASP A 20 -1.85 5.09 5.12
C ASP A 20 -1.65 5.89 3.84
N ALA A 21 -2.70 5.94 3.01
CA ALA A 21 -2.74 6.66 1.75
C ALA A 21 -3.52 7.96 1.95
N VAL A 22 -2.93 9.09 1.54
CA VAL A 22 -3.61 10.38 1.58
C VAL A 22 -4.16 10.69 0.20
N ILE A 23 -5.48 10.70 0.07
CA ILE A 23 -6.19 10.92 -1.19
C ILE A 23 -7.11 12.12 -0.97
N ASP A 24 -6.89 13.20 -1.72
CA ASP A 24 -7.73 14.41 -1.67
C ASP A 24 -7.85 15.01 -0.24
N GLY A 25 -6.78 14.92 0.56
CA GLY A 25 -6.74 15.39 1.94
C GLY A 25 -7.40 14.47 2.98
N LYS A 26 -7.87 13.28 2.57
CA LYS A 26 -8.41 12.24 3.46
C LYS A 26 -7.43 11.08 3.59
N SER A 27 -7.26 10.57 4.81
CA SER A 27 -6.45 9.38 5.08
C SER A 27 -7.27 8.12 4.91
N TYR A 28 -6.80 7.21 4.06
CA TYR A 28 -7.38 5.90 3.82
C TYR A 28 -6.39 4.83 4.24
N LYS A 29 -6.90 3.73 4.81
CA LYS A 29 -6.09 2.57 5.14
C LYS A 29 -5.82 1.74 3.89
N GLY A 30 -4.59 1.85 3.43
CA GLY A 30 -4.01 1.06 2.38
C GLY A 30 -3.63 -0.34 2.82
N LEU A 31 -3.98 -1.35 2.01
CA LEU A 31 -3.44 -2.70 2.15
C LEU A 31 -2.74 -3.09 0.86
N ILE A 32 -1.46 -3.42 0.97
CA ILE A 32 -0.64 -3.96 -0.10
C ILE A 32 -0.50 -5.45 0.17
N HIS A 33 -1.04 -6.27 -0.72
CA HIS A 33 -0.90 -7.72 -0.59
C HIS A 33 0.53 -8.13 -0.96
N ILE A 34 1.09 -9.17 -0.32
CA ILE A 34 2.46 -9.64 -0.63
C ILE A 34 2.65 -9.96 -2.12
N SER A 35 1.60 -10.47 -2.79
CA SER A 35 1.58 -10.72 -4.24
C SER A 35 1.61 -9.46 -5.11
N GLU A 36 1.31 -8.29 -4.55
CA GLU A 36 1.38 -6.99 -5.23
C GLU A 36 2.66 -6.20 -4.88
N ILE A 37 3.52 -6.76 -4.02
CA ILE A 37 4.85 -6.18 -3.69
C ILE A 37 5.85 -6.54 -4.79
N THR A 38 5.93 -7.80 -5.21
CA THR A 38 6.80 -8.26 -6.31
C THR A 38 6.38 -9.64 -6.83
N ASP A 39 6.77 -10.01 -8.06
CA ASP A 39 6.53 -11.34 -8.67
C ASP A 39 7.41 -12.46 -8.08
N GLY A 40 8.37 -12.10 -7.23
CA GLY A 40 9.30 -13.03 -6.58
C GLY A 40 8.88 -13.48 -5.17
N TYR A 41 9.60 -14.45 -4.63
CA TYR A 41 9.46 -14.87 -3.23
C TYR A 41 10.00 -13.74 -2.32
N VAL A 42 9.11 -13.04 -1.63
CA VAL A 42 9.51 -12.05 -0.62
C VAL A 42 9.92 -12.81 0.63
N SER A 43 11.23 -12.98 0.84
CA SER A 43 11.75 -13.62 2.05
C SER A 43 11.49 -12.77 3.29
N ASP A 44 11.54 -11.44 3.16
CA ASP A 44 11.17 -10.53 4.23
C ASP A 44 10.52 -9.26 3.65
N VAL A 45 9.27 -9.01 4.04
CA VAL A 45 8.56 -7.79 3.61
C VAL A 45 9.24 -6.55 4.17
N ALA A 46 9.94 -6.68 5.32
CA ALA A 46 10.65 -5.59 5.96
C ALA A 46 11.87 -5.08 5.15
N ASP A 47 12.43 -5.92 4.27
CA ASP A 47 13.55 -5.55 3.41
C ASP A 47 13.10 -4.68 2.22
N HIS A 48 11.88 -4.91 1.74
CA HIS A 48 11.29 -4.15 0.64
C HIS A 48 10.47 -2.94 1.10
N LEU A 49 9.82 -3.05 2.26
CA LEU A 49 8.96 -2.04 2.83
C LEU A 49 9.37 -1.84 4.28
N SER A 50 9.60 -0.60 4.69
CA SER A 50 9.94 -0.27 6.08
C SER A 50 8.81 0.51 6.73
N VAL A 51 8.52 0.24 8.00
CA VAL A 51 7.55 1.04 8.76
C VAL A 51 8.02 2.49 8.82
N GLY A 52 7.14 3.42 8.46
CA GLY A 52 7.43 4.85 8.31
C GLY A 52 7.99 5.24 6.93
N GLN A 53 8.27 4.27 6.04
CA GLN A 53 8.70 4.55 4.69
C GLN A 53 7.56 5.17 3.88
N LYS A 54 7.88 6.24 3.16
CA LYS A 54 6.98 6.88 2.20
C LYS A 54 7.34 6.41 0.81
N LEU A 55 6.33 5.95 0.08
CA LEU A 55 6.46 5.53 -1.31
C LEU A 55 5.19 5.85 -2.08
N ASP A 56 5.27 5.79 -3.39
CA ASP A 56 4.15 6.04 -4.27
C ASP A 56 3.39 4.74 -4.53
N GLY A 57 2.09 4.76 -4.25
CA GLY A 57 1.20 3.62 -4.41
C GLY A 57 0.14 3.91 -5.46
N TYR A 58 -0.14 2.94 -6.32
CA TYR A 58 -1.23 3.07 -7.30
C TYR A 58 -2.56 2.63 -6.69
N VAL A 59 -3.53 3.55 -6.61
CA VAL A 59 -4.86 3.25 -6.09
C VAL A 59 -5.69 2.53 -7.14
N ILE A 60 -5.98 1.24 -6.89
CA ILE A 60 -6.84 0.44 -7.75
C ILE A 60 -8.31 0.73 -7.45
N SER A 61 -8.68 0.80 -6.17
CA SER A 61 -10.05 1.05 -5.72
C SER A 61 -10.05 1.57 -4.29
N ILE A 62 -11.05 2.41 -3.97
CA ILE A 62 -11.26 2.96 -2.63
C ILE A 62 -12.63 2.50 -2.15
N ASP A 63 -12.66 1.88 -0.98
CA ASP A 63 -13.84 1.56 -0.21
C ASP A 63 -14.07 2.65 0.84
N GLU A 64 -14.83 3.69 0.47
CA GLU A 64 -15.31 4.72 1.41
C GLU A 64 -16.01 4.15 2.66
N PRO A 65 -16.92 3.15 2.61
CA PRO A 65 -17.61 2.68 3.80
C PRO A 65 -16.68 2.03 4.84
N LYS A 66 -15.52 1.52 4.41
CA LYS A 66 -14.50 0.93 5.29
C LYS A 66 -13.28 1.83 5.47
N SER A 67 -13.25 2.99 4.81
CA SER A 67 -12.07 3.85 4.71
C SER A 67 -10.81 3.07 4.29
N GLN A 68 -10.99 2.10 3.39
CA GLN A 68 -9.90 1.23 2.90
C GLN A 68 -9.58 1.55 1.45
N ALA A 69 -8.30 1.50 1.10
CA ALA A 69 -7.84 1.65 -0.28
C ALA A 69 -7.03 0.42 -0.69
N LYS A 70 -7.33 -0.14 -1.86
CA LYS A 70 -6.48 -1.16 -2.49
C LYS A 70 -5.37 -0.46 -3.25
N ILE A 71 -4.14 -0.75 -2.85
CA ILE A 71 -2.95 -0.14 -3.42
C ILE A 71 -2.05 -1.25 -3.94
N SER A 72 -1.56 -1.04 -5.16
CA SER A 72 -0.63 -1.94 -5.81
C SER A 72 0.68 -1.22 -6.06
N LEU A 73 1.79 -1.88 -5.71
CA LEU A 73 3.14 -1.38 -5.97
C LEU A 73 3.68 -1.86 -7.30
N LYS A 74 3.22 -3.03 -7.76
CA LYS A 74 3.59 -3.62 -9.06
C LYS A 74 3.20 -2.76 -10.27
N ARG A 75 2.22 -1.88 -10.12
CA ARG A 75 1.67 -1.03 -11.18
C ARG A 75 2.29 0.38 -11.25
N VAL A 76 3.27 0.67 -10.38
CA VAL A 76 3.99 1.96 -10.37
C VAL A 76 5.15 1.97 -11.36
#